data_AF-A0A2H1WMU7-F1
#
_entry.id   AF-A0A2H1WMU7-F1
#
_cell.length_a   1.000
_cell.length_b   1.000
_cell.length_c   1.000
_cell.angle_alpha   90.00
_cell.angle_beta   90.00
_cell.angle_gamma   90.00
#
_symmetry.space_group_name_H-M   'P 1'
#
loop_
_entity.id
_entity.type
_entity.pdbx_description
1 polymer ?
#
loop_
_entity_poly.entity_id
_entity_poly.type
_entity_poly.pdbx_seq_one_letter_code
_entity_poly.pdbx_strand_id
1 'polypeptide(L)'
;YDNEGVAVVLVHDQKKNFYKKFLYEPFPVESSLLEVLPDHLNAEIVAGTVQTKQDILDYMTWTYFFRRLLKNPSYYNLESVEPQDVNYYLSNMVQSSLDALAGANCLEIEE
;
A
#
# COMPACT_ATOMS: atom_id res chain seq x y z
N TYR A 1 35.79 4.28 -25.98
CA TYR A 1 34.62 3.82 -25.22
C TYR A 1 35.13 3.26 -23.91
N ASP A 2 34.49 3.63 -22.81
CA ASP A 2 34.90 3.21 -21.46
C ASP A 2 34.26 1.87 -21.10
N ASN A 3 35.00 1.04 -20.36
CA ASN A 3 34.57 -0.31 -19.95
C ASN A 3 34.06 -0.37 -18.51
N GLU A 4 34.10 0.75 -17.79
CA GLU A 4 33.65 0.86 -16.40
C GLU A 4 33.12 2.26 -16.08
N GLY A 5 32.24 2.35 -15.08
CA GLY A 5 31.71 3.60 -14.55
C GLY A 5 32.00 3.72 -13.06
N VAL A 6 32.61 4.83 -12.63
CA VAL A 6 32.93 5.10 -11.23
C VAL A 6 31.97 6.18 -10.70
N ALA A 7 31.31 5.90 -9.59
CA ALA A 7 30.45 6.86 -8.88
C ALA A 7 30.87 6.97 -7.40
N VAL A 8 30.95 8.20 -6.90
CA VAL A 8 31.26 8.49 -5.49
C VAL A 8 30.03 9.05 -4.82
N VAL A 9 29.52 8.35 -3.79
CA VAL A 9 28.34 8.76 -3.04
C VAL A 9 28.77 9.38 -1.72
N LEU A 10 28.55 10.69 -1.57
CA LEU A 10 28.83 11.44 -0.34
C LEU A 10 27.58 11.41 0.56
N VAL A 11 27.69 10.85 1.76
CA VAL A 11 26.59 10.74 2.72
C VAL A 11 27.07 11.01 4.14
N HIS A 12 26.13 11.39 5.00
CA HIS A 12 26.37 11.46 6.44
C HIS A 12 26.78 10.08 6.99
N ASP A 13 27.72 10.04 7.93
CA ASP A 13 28.31 8.77 8.42
C ASP A 13 27.25 7.80 8.95
N GLN A 14 26.24 8.30 9.67
CA GLN A 14 25.12 7.50 10.18
C GLN A 14 24.31 6.79 9.08
N LYS A 15 24.26 7.33 7.85
CA LYS A 15 23.54 6.73 6.71
C LYS A 15 24.44 5.90 5.80
N LYS A 16 25.76 5.90 6.02
CA LYS A 16 26.75 5.22 5.18
C LYS A 16 26.44 3.73 4.99
N ASN A 17 26.15 3.03 6.09
CA ASN A 17 25.87 1.60 6.06
C ASN A 17 24.53 1.29 5.37
N PHE A 18 23.52 2.15 5.53
CA PHE A 18 22.23 2.03 4.85
C PHE A 18 22.40 2.09 3.32
N TYR A 19 23.04 3.14 2.81
CA TYR A 19 23.27 3.28 1.37
C TYR A 19 24.20 2.20 0.83
N LYS A 20 25.29 1.87 1.56
CA LYS A 20 26.19 0.78 1.15
C LYS A 20 25.44 -0.53 0.97
N LYS A 21 24.55 -0.90 1.90
CA LYS A 21 23.76 -2.13 1.80
C LYS A 21 22.92 -2.16 0.53
N PHE A 22 22.11 -1.12 0.29
CA PHE A 22 21.18 -1.09 -0.84
C PHE A 22 21.78 -0.75 -2.21
N LEU A 23 23.06 -0.40 -2.27
CA LEU A 23 23.79 -0.31 -3.54
C LEU A 23 24.29 -1.67 -4.02
N TYR A 24 24.49 -2.63 -3.11
CA TYR A 24 24.99 -3.97 -3.43
C TYR A 24 23.94 -5.07 -3.27
N GLU A 25 22.89 -4.83 -2.47
CA GLU A 25 21.73 -5.71 -2.31
C GLU A 25 20.48 -5.06 -2.94
N PRO A 26 19.55 -5.85 -3.50
CA PRO A 26 18.31 -5.32 -4.04
C PRO A 26 17.48 -4.61 -2.95
N PHE A 27 16.88 -3.48 -3.32
CA PHE A 27 16.08 -2.68 -2.40
C PHE A 27 14.72 -3.34 -2.12
N PRO A 28 14.32 -3.54 -0.85
CA PRO A 28 13.00 -4.05 -0.50
C PRO A 28 11.97 -2.95 -0.77
N VAL A 29 11.03 -3.24 -1.68
CA VAL A 29 9.91 -2.34 -1.99
C VAL A 29 8.66 -2.83 -1.27
N GLU A 30 7.95 -1.90 -0.63
CA GLU A 30 6.66 -2.10 0.03
C GLU A 30 5.62 -1.14 -0.57
N SER A 31 4.34 -1.41 -0.34
CA SER A 31 3.26 -0.56 -0.83
C SER A 31 2.95 0.57 0.16
N SER A 32 2.80 1.79 -0.35
CA SER A 32 2.27 2.94 0.41
C SER A 32 0.80 3.23 0.10
N LEU A 33 0.09 2.29 -0.56
CA LEU A 33 -1.31 2.48 -0.97
C LEU A 33 -2.23 2.88 0.20
N LEU A 34 -1.94 2.40 1.41
CA LEU A 34 -2.75 2.66 2.60
C LEU A 34 -2.86 4.15 2.96
N GLU A 35 -1.82 4.92 2.68
CA GLU A 35 -1.77 6.36 3.01
C GLU A 35 -2.68 7.19 2.11
N VAL A 36 -3.00 6.68 0.92
CA VAL A 36 -3.72 7.37 -0.15
C VAL A 36 -4.96 6.61 -0.61
N LEU A 37 -5.36 5.58 0.14
CA LEU A 37 -6.47 4.69 -0.23
C LEU A 37 -7.79 5.43 -0.50
N PRO A 38 -8.21 6.43 0.32
CA PRO A 38 -9.45 7.17 0.05
C PRO A 38 -9.50 7.81 -1.33
N ASP A 39 -8.39 8.41 -1.79
CA ASP A 39 -8.34 9.08 -3.10
C ASP A 39 -8.48 8.07 -4.25
N HIS A 40 -7.84 6.90 -4.13
CA HIS A 40 -7.96 5.82 -5.10
C HIS A 40 -9.38 5.27 -5.15
N LEU A 41 -9.99 5.01 -3.99
CA LEU A 41 -11.36 4.50 -3.92
C LEU A 41 -12.34 5.50 -4.53
N ASN A 42 -12.22 6.78 -4.22
CA ASN A 42 -13.05 7.82 -4.82
C ASN A 42 -12.94 7.84 -6.35
N ALA A 43 -11.71 7.75 -6.89
CA ALA A 43 -11.50 7.70 -8.33
C ALA A 43 -12.13 6.47 -8.99
N GLU A 44 -11.98 5.28 -8.39
CA GLU A 44 -12.55 4.04 -8.93
C GLU A 44 -14.07 3.99 -8.81
N ILE A 45 -14.65 4.59 -7.77
CA ILE A 45 -16.12 4.72 -7.62
C ILE A 45 -16.68 5.64 -8.70
N VAL A 46 -16.05 6.80 -8.92
CA VAL A 46 -16.47 7.74 -9.97
C VAL A 46 -16.29 7.15 -11.37
N ALA A 47 -15.25 6.33 -11.57
CA ALA A 47 -15.04 5.60 -12.83
C ALA A 47 -16.09 4.48 -13.04
N GLY A 48 -16.82 4.08 -12.00
CA GLY A 48 -17.76 2.98 -12.01
C GLY A 48 -17.10 1.59 -11.99
N THR A 49 -15.80 1.52 -11.71
CA THR A 49 -15.06 0.25 -11.59
C THR A 49 -15.50 -0.53 -10.36
N VAL A 50 -15.75 0.18 -9.25
CA VAL A 50 -16.22 -0.39 -8.00
C VAL A 50 -17.49 0.33 -7.57
N GLN A 51 -18.52 -0.42 -7.17
CA GLN A 51 -19.81 0.15 -6.78
C GLN A 51 -20.26 -0.34 -5.41
N THR A 52 -19.79 -1.52 -4.99
CA THR A 52 -20.13 -2.12 -3.71
C THR A 52 -18.89 -2.30 -2.83
N LYS A 53 -19.11 -2.47 -1.52
CA LYS A 53 -18.03 -2.80 -0.57
C LYS A 53 -17.31 -4.10 -0.96
N GLN A 54 -18.04 -5.08 -1.53
CA GLN A 54 -17.44 -6.32 -1.99
C GLN A 54 -16.52 -6.07 -3.19
N ASP A 55 -16.92 -5.22 -4.14
CA ASP A 55 -16.07 -4.87 -5.29
C ASP A 55 -14.77 -4.19 -4.86
N ILE A 56 -14.83 -3.37 -3.80
CA ILE A 56 -13.64 -2.72 -3.23
C ILE A 56 -12.69 -3.75 -2.62
N LEU A 57 -13.22 -4.70 -1.85
CA LEU A 57 -12.42 -5.79 -1.28
C LEU A 57 -11.79 -6.62 -2.39
N ASP A 58 -12.56 -6.95 -3.43
CA ASP A 58 -12.09 -7.67 -4.59
C ASP A 58 -10.99 -6.88 -5.30
N TYR A 59 -11.21 -5.59 -5.61
CA TYR A 59 -10.21 -4.68 -6.20
C TYR A 59 -8.90 -4.68 -5.40
N MET A 60 -8.97 -4.62 -4.07
CA MET A 60 -7.79 -4.64 -3.22
C MET A 60 -6.97 -5.92 -3.39
N THR A 61 -7.58 -7.08 -3.68
CA THR A 61 -6.85 -8.33 -3.91
C THR A 61 -5.94 -8.29 -5.15
N TRP A 62 -6.21 -7.39 -6.11
CA TRP A 62 -5.41 -7.23 -7.33
C TRP A 62 -4.17 -6.34 -7.12
N THR A 63 -4.13 -5.60 -6.02
CA THR A 63 -3.08 -4.61 -5.76
C THR A 63 -1.75 -5.24 -5.36
N TYR A 64 -0.65 -4.50 -5.58
CA TYR A 64 0.66 -4.88 -5.03
C TYR A 64 0.64 -4.95 -3.50
N PHE A 65 -0.15 -4.08 -2.86
CA PHE A 65 -0.37 -4.06 -1.42
C PHE A 65 -0.82 -5.42 -0.90
N PHE A 66 -1.87 -6.03 -1.46
CA PHE A 66 -2.37 -7.32 -0.98
C PHE A 66 -1.32 -8.43 -1.07
N ARG A 67 -0.53 -8.45 -2.16
CA ARG A 67 0.59 -9.39 -2.30
C ARG A 67 1.68 -9.18 -1.24
N ARG A 68 1.94 -7.94 -0.84
CA ARG A 68 2.92 -7.61 0.21
C ARG A 68 2.40 -7.84 1.60
N LEU A 69 1.12 -7.61 1.86
CA LEU A 69 0.45 -7.86 3.13
C LEU A 69 0.67 -9.31 3.59
N LEU A 70 0.51 -10.28 2.69
CA LEU A 70 0.72 -11.69 3.01
C LEU A 70 2.21 -12.08 3.19
N LYS A 71 3.14 -11.29 2.63
CA LYS A 71 4.58 -11.56 2.70
C LYS A 71 5.28 -10.87 3.87
N ASN A 72 4.80 -9.70 4.28
CA ASN A 72 5.38 -8.88 5.34
C ASN A 72 4.26 -8.21 6.15
N PRO A 73 3.40 -8.99 6.82
CA PRO A 73 2.20 -8.48 7.50
C PRO A 73 2.55 -7.47 8.60
N SER A 74 3.65 -7.68 9.32
CA SER A 74 4.11 -6.78 10.39
C SER A 74 4.43 -5.37 9.91
N TYR A 75 4.84 -5.18 8.65
CA TYR A 75 5.05 -3.84 8.07
C TYR A 75 3.74 -3.05 7.98
N TYR A 76 2.61 -3.74 7.78
CA TYR A 76 1.28 -3.15 7.66
C TYR A 76 0.48 -3.23 8.98
N ASN A 77 1.14 -3.56 10.11
CA ASN A 77 0.50 -3.76 11.42
C ASN A 77 -0.55 -4.88 11.44
N LEU A 78 -0.39 -5.91 10.61
CA LEU A 78 -1.19 -7.12 10.67
C LEU A 78 -0.47 -8.18 11.52
N GLU A 79 -1.14 -8.70 12.54
CA GLU A 79 -0.55 -9.66 13.49
C GLU A 79 -0.52 -11.10 12.95
N SER A 80 -1.51 -11.46 12.14
CA SER A 80 -1.72 -12.82 11.64
C SER A 80 -2.19 -12.80 10.19
N VAL A 81 -1.72 -13.78 9.41
CA VAL A 81 -2.10 -13.95 7.98
C VAL A 81 -3.20 -14.99 7.81
N GLU A 82 -3.88 -15.37 8.89
CA GLU A 82 -5.06 -16.22 8.78
C GLU A 82 -6.13 -15.52 7.92
N PRO A 83 -6.86 -16.26 7.07
CA PRO A 83 -7.83 -15.65 6.17
C PRO A 83 -8.88 -14.79 6.88
N GLN A 84 -9.26 -15.15 8.12
CA GLN A 84 -10.22 -14.38 8.91
C GLN A 84 -9.64 -13.03 9.34
N ASP A 85 -8.42 -13.01 9.84
CA ASP A 85 -7.73 -11.79 10.29
C ASP A 85 -7.44 -10.84 9.12
N VAL A 86 -7.02 -11.39 7.98
CA VAL A 86 -6.80 -10.61 6.76
C VAL A 86 -8.11 -9.97 6.30
N ASN A 87 -9.20 -10.73 6.21
CA ASN A 87 -10.49 -10.19 5.78
C ASN A 87 -11.01 -9.13 6.75
N TYR A 88 -10.87 -9.34 8.06
CA TYR A 88 -11.25 -8.36 9.07
C TYR A 88 -10.44 -7.06 8.93
N TYR A 89 -9.12 -7.17 8.75
CA TYR A 89 -8.23 -6.05 8.56
C TYR A 89 -8.56 -5.24 7.30
N LEU A 90 -8.76 -5.90 6.15
CA LEU A 90 -9.14 -5.24 4.90
C LEU A 90 -10.52 -4.58 5.02
N SER A 91 -11.49 -5.25 5.67
CA SER A 91 -12.83 -4.69 5.85
C SER A 91 -12.82 -3.42 6.70
N ASN A 92 -12.08 -3.42 7.81
CA ASN A 92 -11.93 -2.24 8.66
C ASN A 92 -11.26 -1.07 7.93
N MET A 93 -10.25 -1.37 7.13
CA MET A 93 -9.54 -0.38 6.33
C MET A 93 -10.43 0.25 5.25
N VAL A 94 -11.19 -0.58 4.52
CA VAL A 94 -12.17 -0.10 3.53
C VAL A 94 -13.22 0.75 4.21
N GLN A 95 -13.78 0.28 5.33
CA GLN A 95 -14.78 1.04 6.08
C GLN A 95 -14.24 2.39 6.54
N SER A 96 -13.04 2.43 7.10
CA SER A 96 -12.41 3.68 7.56
C SER A 96 -12.18 4.67 6.41
N SER A 97 -11.83 4.16 5.22
CA SER A 97 -11.62 4.98 4.03
C SER A 97 -12.94 5.54 3.48
N LEU A 98 -13.99 4.72 3.48
CA LEU A 98 -15.33 5.15 3.11
C LEU A 98 -15.89 6.18 4.10
N ASP A 99 -15.67 6.01 5.40
CA ASP A 99 -16.08 6.97 6.43
C ASP A 99 -15.37 8.32 6.25
N ALA A 100 -14.08 8.30 5.89
CA ALA A 100 -13.32 9.53 5.58
C ALA A 100 -13.89 10.26 4.36
N LEU A 101 -14.25 9.53 3.29
CA LEU A 101 -14.85 10.09 2.09
C LEU A 101 -16.28 10.61 2.32
N ALA A 102 -17.07 9.89 3.11
CA ALA A 102 -18.40 10.33 3.52
C ALA A 102 -18.32 11.61 4.37
N GLY A 103 -17.38 11.66 5.33
CA GLY A 103 -17.12 12.86 6.14
C GLY A 103 -16.65 14.07 5.32
N ALA A 104 -16.00 13.83 4.17
CA ALA A 104 -15.60 14.86 3.22
C ALA A 104 -16.72 15.24 2.21
N ASN A 105 -17.90 14.62 2.29
CA ASN A 105 -19.00 14.74 1.31
C ASN A 105 -18.58 14.34 -0.12
N CYS A 106 -17.63 13.43 -0.26
CA CYS A 106 -17.22 12.88 -1.56
C CYS A 106 -18.10 11.71 -2.01
N LEU A 107 -18.78 11.05 -1.07
CA LEU A 107 -19.60 9.87 -1.32
C LEU A 107 -20.88 9.93 -0.48
N GLU A 108 -21.98 9.43 -1.05
CA GLU A 108 -23.20 9.08 -0.31
C GLU A 108 -23.34 7.56 -0.33
N ILE A 109 -23.48 6.94 0.84
CA ILE A 109 -23.66 5.50 0.97
C ILE A 109 -25.15 5.25 1.14
N GLU A 110 -25.79 4.71 0.11
CA GLU A 110 -27.15 4.17 0.23
C GLU A 110 -27.10 2.83 0.98
N GLU A 111 -27.96 2.66 1.98
CA GLU A 111 -28.12 1.41 2.75
C GLU A 111 -28.78 0.30 1.94
#